data_AF-A0AAV8WN20-F1
#
_entry.id   AF-A0AAV8WN20-F1
#
_cell.length_a   1.000
_cell.length_b   1.000
_cell.length_c   1.000
_cell.angle_alpha   90.00
_cell.angle_beta   90.00
_cell.angle_gamma   90.00
#
_symmetry.space_group_name_H-M   'P 1'
#
loop_
_entity.id
_entity.type
_entity.pdbx_description
1 polymer ?
#
loop_
_entity_poly.entity_id
_entity_poly.type
_entity_poly.pdbx_seq_one_letter_code
_entity_poly.pdbx_strand_id
1 'polypeptide(L)'
;MTREQLEVFCLRIKEENEREREERNFFQMERDKIRTFWEITRSELEEARAKLRNKDRQIEEAAEKNEDELKFYKQKVKHLQYEHQNNLTDCKAEALQQSEELSKARNEFEGRAKELELKYEKKFADLKTQLNTKHDMEIAEVEERKNNQISELTQHHEKAFNEMKNYYNDITLNNLALISSLKDQMEVLRKQNERMTKQVADLTADNKKLTGPLLQAQNDVLEFKRQLQNYEKDKISLANTKAILSQTLKDLQDLQWSYDALELRFEKEILAKKNATISDLQYELARICKAHDDILETYEEKLTQYGIPKEELGFTPLRIVPEGQGGLSKGPAGLVTKNR
;
A
#
# COMPACT_ATOMS: atom_id res chain seq x y z
N MET A 1 230.09 -64.31 -19.19
CA MET A 1 229.05 -65.34 -19.01
C MET A 1 229.49 -66.60 -19.71
N THR A 2 229.36 -67.76 -19.07
CA THR A 2 229.50 -69.05 -19.75
C THR A 2 228.36 -69.22 -20.77
N ARG A 3 228.55 -70.03 -21.81
CA ARG A 3 227.57 -70.21 -22.91
C ARG A 3 226.16 -70.56 -22.40
N GLU A 4 226.07 -71.39 -21.37
CA GLU A 4 224.81 -71.76 -20.71
C GLU A 4 224.11 -70.56 -20.05
N GLN A 5 224.87 -69.61 -19.48
CA GLN A 5 224.30 -68.40 -18.87
C GLN A 5 223.71 -67.43 -19.92
N LEU A 6 224.30 -67.39 -21.12
CA LEU A 6 223.79 -66.59 -22.24
C LEU A 6 222.52 -67.18 -22.87
N GLU A 7 222.43 -68.51 -22.96
CA GLU A 7 221.22 -69.19 -23.47
C GLU A 7 220.03 -69.01 -22.52
N VAL A 8 220.24 -69.09 -21.20
CA VAL A 8 219.20 -68.81 -20.18
C VAL A 8 218.75 -67.35 -20.20
N PHE A 9 219.66 -66.40 -20.41
CA PHE A 9 219.31 -64.97 -20.48
C PHE A 9 218.52 -64.64 -21.77
N CYS A 10 218.91 -65.22 -22.91
CA CYS A 10 218.16 -65.09 -24.17
C CYS A 10 216.76 -65.69 -24.10
N LEU A 11 216.59 -66.83 -23.41
CA LEU A 11 215.28 -67.43 -23.16
C LEU A 11 214.40 -66.54 -22.29
N ARG A 12 214.96 -65.99 -21.19
CA ARG A 12 214.24 -65.06 -20.31
C ARG A 12 213.74 -63.82 -21.06
N ILE A 13 214.60 -63.20 -21.87
CA ILE A 13 214.20 -62.03 -22.67
C ILE A 13 213.14 -62.39 -23.72
N LYS A 14 213.20 -63.58 -24.33
CA LYS A 14 212.15 -64.03 -25.26
C LYS A 14 210.80 -64.23 -24.55
N GLU A 15 210.80 -64.86 -23.39
CA GLU A 15 209.58 -65.04 -22.58
C GLU A 15 209.01 -63.69 -22.11
N GLU A 16 209.88 -62.75 -21.74
CA GLU A 16 209.48 -61.40 -21.35
C GLU A 16 208.92 -60.61 -22.54
N ASN A 17 209.49 -60.77 -23.74
CA ASN A 17 208.97 -60.16 -24.96
C ASN A 17 207.61 -60.73 -25.39
N GLU A 18 207.42 -62.05 -25.26
CA GLU A 18 206.13 -62.70 -25.51
C GLU A 18 205.08 -62.24 -24.48
N ARG A 19 205.43 -62.16 -23.19
CA ARG A 19 204.52 -61.65 -22.15
C ARG A 19 204.10 -60.20 -22.41
N GLU A 20 205.05 -59.33 -22.76
CA GLU A 20 204.77 -57.93 -23.13
C GLU A 20 203.90 -57.83 -24.39
N ARG A 21 204.08 -58.74 -25.36
CA ARG A 21 203.20 -58.82 -26.54
C ARG A 21 201.78 -59.25 -26.17
N GLU A 22 201.64 -60.26 -25.32
CA GLU A 22 200.34 -60.73 -24.82
C GLU A 22 199.63 -59.63 -24.03
N GLU A 23 200.33 -58.94 -23.13
CA GLU A 23 199.80 -57.80 -22.37
C GLU A 23 199.39 -56.65 -23.28
N ARG A 24 200.21 -56.28 -24.26
CA ARG A 24 199.84 -55.25 -25.25
C ARG A 24 198.59 -55.65 -26.03
N ASN A 25 198.50 -56.90 -26.48
CA ASN A 25 197.32 -57.41 -27.20
C ASN A 25 196.08 -57.39 -26.31
N PHE A 26 196.21 -57.78 -25.04
CA PHE A 26 195.16 -57.72 -24.04
C PHE A 26 194.68 -56.28 -23.83
N PHE A 27 195.59 -55.34 -23.56
CA PHE A 27 195.27 -53.92 -23.39
C PHE A 27 194.69 -53.29 -24.66
N GLN A 28 195.11 -53.73 -25.85
CA GLN A 28 194.55 -53.28 -27.12
C GLN A 28 193.10 -53.75 -27.28
N MET A 29 192.79 -55.02 -26.96
CA MET A 29 191.41 -55.51 -26.94
C MET A 29 190.56 -54.80 -25.88
N GLU A 30 191.08 -54.57 -24.68
CA GLU A 30 190.36 -53.84 -23.63
C GLU A 30 190.09 -52.39 -24.03
N ARG A 31 191.06 -51.70 -24.63
CA ARG A 31 190.86 -50.35 -25.17
C ARG A 31 189.77 -50.33 -26.24
N ASP A 32 189.79 -51.29 -27.17
CA ASP A 32 188.81 -51.35 -28.25
C ASP A 32 187.41 -51.70 -27.71
N LYS A 33 187.29 -52.57 -26.70
CA LYS A 33 186.04 -52.81 -25.95
C LYS A 33 185.54 -51.54 -25.25
N ILE A 34 186.41 -50.83 -24.54
CA ILE A 34 186.02 -49.57 -23.87
C ILE A 34 185.56 -48.54 -24.89
N ARG A 35 186.22 -48.47 -26.05
CA ARG A 35 185.82 -47.58 -27.14
C ARG A 35 184.46 -47.94 -27.71
N THR A 36 184.18 -49.22 -27.97
CA THR A 36 182.86 -49.64 -28.47
C THR A 36 181.77 -49.39 -27.42
N PHE A 37 182.02 -49.68 -26.14
CA PHE A 37 181.09 -49.33 -25.06
C PHE A 37 180.84 -47.82 -24.98
N TRP A 38 181.89 -47.00 -25.13
CA TRP A 38 181.75 -45.55 -25.15
C TRP A 38 180.95 -45.05 -26.35
N GLU A 39 181.19 -45.60 -27.55
CA GLU A 39 180.45 -45.26 -28.77
C GLU A 39 178.96 -45.67 -28.64
N ILE A 40 178.67 -46.87 -28.11
CA ILE A 40 177.30 -47.34 -27.85
C ILE A 40 176.60 -46.46 -26.82
N THR A 41 177.20 -46.26 -25.64
CA THR A 41 176.60 -45.44 -24.56
C THR A 41 176.42 -43.98 -24.97
N ARG A 42 177.33 -43.44 -25.79
CA ARG A 42 177.16 -42.12 -26.41
C ARG A 42 175.97 -42.10 -27.38
N SER A 43 175.85 -43.10 -28.25
CA SER A 43 174.72 -43.23 -29.18
C SER A 43 173.39 -43.36 -28.45
N GLU A 44 173.33 -44.19 -27.40
CA GLU A 44 172.15 -44.38 -26.54
C GLU A 44 171.76 -43.07 -25.82
N LEU A 45 172.75 -42.30 -25.33
CA LEU A 45 172.52 -40.99 -24.73
C LEU A 45 171.97 -39.99 -25.74
N GLU A 46 172.52 -39.97 -26.96
CA GLU A 46 172.03 -39.11 -28.05
C GLU A 46 170.59 -39.49 -28.46
N GLU A 47 170.27 -40.77 -28.52
CA GLU A 47 168.92 -41.28 -28.79
C GLU A 47 167.93 -40.93 -27.65
N ALA A 48 168.34 -41.10 -26.39
CA ALA A 48 167.53 -40.72 -25.23
C ALA A 48 167.26 -39.20 -25.21
N ARG A 49 168.27 -38.38 -25.51
CA ARG A 49 168.12 -36.92 -25.66
C ARG A 49 167.21 -36.54 -26.83
N ALA A 50 167.22 -37.29 -27.93
CA ALA A 50 166.30 -37.08 -29.04
C ALA A 50 164.86 -37.45 -28.65
N LYS A 51 164.66 -38.58 -27.96
CA LYS A 51 163.35 -39.00 -27.43
C LYS A 51 162.77 -37.97 -26.45
N LEU A 52 163.61 -37.43 -25.56
CA LEU A 52 163.20 -36.43 -24.58
C LEU A 52 162.74 -35.14 -25.27
N ARG A 53 163.51 -34.63 -26.24
CA ARG A 53 163.10 -33.48 -27.06
C ARG A 53 161.79 -33.71 -27.83
N ASN A 54 161.60 -34.91 -28.37
CA ASN A 54 160.34 -35.25 -29.04
C ASN A 54 159.17 -35.28 -28.05
N LYS A 55 159.39 -35.73 -26.81
CA LYS A 55 158.38 -35.73 -25.76
C LYS A 55 158.06 -34.32 -25.28
N ASP A 56 159.06 -33.46 -25.09
CA ASP A 56 158.85 -32.05 -24.75
C ASP A 56 158.02 -31.35 -25.82
N ARG A 57 158.33 -31.55 -27.10
CA ARG A 57 157.51 -31.01 -28.20
C ARG A 57 156.08 -31.56 -28.19
N GLN A 58 155.90 -32.86 -27.95
CA GLN A 58 154.55 -33.44 -27.84
C GLN A 58 153.76 -32.82 -26.68
N ILE A 59 154.42 -32.50 -25.57
CA ILE A 59 153.79 -31.83 -24.42
C ILE A 59 153.39 -30.40 -24.79
N GLU A 60 154.27 -29.65 -25.45
CA GLU A 60 153.98 -28.29 -25.92
C GLU A 60 152.81 -28.27 -26.92
N GLU A 61 152.85 -29.13 -27.95
CA GLU A 61 151.77 -29.24 -28.95
C GLU A 61 150.43 -29.66 -28.31
N ALA A 62 150.45 -30.52 -27.28
CA ALA A 62 149.24 -30.90 -26.55
C ALA A 62 148.74 -29.75 -25.65
N ALA A 63 149.63 -28.99 -25.02
CA ALA A 63 149.28 -27.83 -24.21
C ALA A 63 148.65 -26.72 -25.06
N GLU A 64 149.22 -26.43 -26.24
CA GLU A 64 148.69 -25.44 -27.18
C GLU A 64 147.29 -25.83 -27.68
N LYS A 65 147.10 -27.10 -28.08
CA LYS A 65 145.75 -27.62 -28.44
C LYS A 65 144.74 -27.48 -27.30
N ASN A 66 145.12 -27.85 -26.08
CA ASN A 66 144.25 -27.70 -24.92
C ASN A 66 143.93 -26.23 -24.63
N GLU A 67 144.87 -25.31 -24.82
CA GLU A 67 144.64 -23.88 -24.64
C GLU A 67 143.64 -23.33 -25.68
N ASP A 68 143.77 -23.73 -26.93
CA ASP A 68 142.85 -23.35 -28.01
C ASP A 68 141.45 -23.93 -27.80
N GLU A 69 141.36 -25.20 -27.41
CA GLU A 69 140.08 -25.82 -27.02
C GLU A 69 139.45 -25.07 -25.84
N LEU A 70 140.22 -24.74 -24.81
CA LEU A 70 139.73 -23.99 -23.66
C LEU A 70 139.19 -22.61 -24.07
N LYS A 71 139.87 -21.90 -24.98
CA LYS A 71 139.39 -20.62 -25.54
C LYS A 71 138.08 -20.81 -26.29
N PHE A 72 137.99 -21.81 -27.17
CA PHE A 72 136.78 -22.13 -27.92
C PHE A 72 135.60 -22.45 -27.00
N TYR A 73 135.77 -23.36 -26.05
CA TYR A 73 134.73 -23.73 -25.09
C TYR A 73 134.32 -22.57 -24.21
N LYS A 74 135.26 -21.72 -23.77
CA LYS A 74 134.96 -20.51 -23.00
C LYS A 74 134.09 -19.53 -23.80
N GLN A 75 134.37 -19.35 -25.09
CA GLN A 75 133.53 -18.51 -25.95
C GLN A 75 132.16 -19.13 -26.20
N LYS A 76 132.08 -20.45 -26.37
CA LYS A 76 130.81 -21.18 -26.53
C LYS A 76 129.92 -21.07 -25.28
N VAL A 77 130.50 -21.19 -24.08
CA VAL A 77 129.76 -20.99 -22.82
C VAL A 77 129.24 -19.55 -22.71
N LYS A 78 130.06 -18.55 -23.05
CA LYS A 78 129.61 -17.14 -23.04
C LYS A 78 128.44 -16.90 -23.99
N HIS A 79 128.49 -17.48 -25.20
CA HIS A 79 127.41 -17.34 -26.17
C HIS A 79 126.12 -17.99 -25.66
N LEU A 80 126.20 -19.23 -25.14
CA LEU A 80 125.05 -19.92 -24.55
C LEU A 80 124.46 -19.16 -23.35
N GLN A 81 125.29 -18.58 -22.50
CA GLN A 81 124.82 -17.77 -21.37
C GLN A 81 124.08 -16.51 -21.85
N TYR A 82 124.63 -15.82 -22.86
CA TYR A 82 123.99 -14.64 -23.44
C TYR A 82 122.67 -14.99 -24.12
N GLU A 83 122.64 -16.08 -24.89
CA GLU A 83 121.42 -16.59 -25.54
C GLU A 83 120.36 -16.98 -24.51
N HIS A 84 120.73 -17.72 -23.46
CA HIS A 84 119.81 -18.04 -22.37
C HIS A 84 119.29 -16.80 -21.65
N GLN A 85 120.15 -15.81 -21.42
CA GLN A 85 119.75 -14.56 -20.77
C GLN A 85 118.76 -13.77 -21.63
N ASN A 86 118.99 -13.69 -22.95
CA ASN A 86 118.06 -13.05 -23.89
C ASN A 86 116.73 -13.81 -23.97
N ASN A 87 116.77 -15.13 -24.11
CA ASN A 87 115.56 -15.95 -24.14
C ASN A 87 114.75 -15.79 -22.83
N LEU A 88 115.43 -15.67 -21.69
CA LEU A 88 114.78 -15.42 -20.41
C LEU A 88 114.16 -14.01 -20.35
N THR A 89 114.81 -12.98 -20.88
CA THR A 89 114.23 -11.64 -20.94
C THR A 89 113.03 -11.58 -21.87
N ASP A 90 113.11 -12.22 -23.03
CA ASP A 90 112.05 -12.25 -24.02
C ASP A 90 110.83 -13.01 -23.49
N CYS A 91 111.03 -14.19 -22.90
CA CYS A 91 109.96 -14.98 -22.30
C CYS A 91 109.29 -14.25 -21.13
N LYS A 92 110.05 -13.48 -20.32
CA LYS A 92 109.48 -12.62 -19.27
C LYS A 92 108.67 -11.45 -19.85
N ALA A 93 109.14 -10.83 -20.93
CA ALA A 93 108.43 -9.75 -21.59
C ALA A 93 107.11 -10.24 -22.22
N GLU A 94 107.14 -11.38 -22.91
CA GLU A 94 105.94 -12.04 -23.45
C GLU A 94 104.95 -12.41 -22.35
N ALA A 95 105.42 -12.98 -21.24
CA ALA A 95 104.55 -13.32 -20.11
C ALA A 95 103.89 -12.08 -19.49
N LEU A 96 104.61 -10.96 -19.40
CA LEU A 96 104.07 -9.69 -18.91
C LEU A 96 102.99 -9.15 -19.87
N GLN A 97 103.27 -9.14 -21.17
CA GLN A 97 102.29 -8.72 -22.19
C GLN A 97 101.03 -9.57 -22.18
N GLN A 98 101.18 -10.91 -22.14
CA GLN A 98 100.04 -11.82 -22.04
C GLN A 98 99.22 -11.58 -20.76
N SER A 99 99.88 -11.30 -19.63
CA SER A 99 99.20 -10.98 -18.38
C SER A 99 98.40 -9.67 -18.48
N GLU A 100 98.94 -8.64 -19.12
CA GLU A 100 98.23 -7.38 -19.36
C GLU A 100 97.04 -7.55 -20.31
N GLU A 101 97.19 -8.30 -21.40
CA GLU A 101 96.12 -8.60 -22.34
C GLU A 101 94.99 -9.41 -21.67
N LEU A 102 95.33 -10.42 -20.88
CA LEU A 102 94.39 -11.18 -20.06
C LEU A 102 93.65 -10.28 -19.07
N SER A 103 94.34 -9.32 -18.44
CA SER A 103 93.73 -8.37 -17.52
C SER A 103 92.75 -7.44 -18.25
N LYS A 104 93.13 -6.90 -19.42
CA LYS A 104 92.25 -6.06 -20.25
C LYS A 104 91.01 -6.83 -20.70
N ALA A 105 91.18 -8.04 -21.22
CA ALA A 105 90.07 -8.89 -21.64
C ALA A 105 89.13 -9.21 -20.46
N ARG A 106 89.67 -9.54 -19.28
CA ARG A 106 88.85 -9.77 -18.07
C ARG A 106 88.03 -8.54 -17.70
N ASN A 107 88.64 -7.35 -17.69
CA ASN A 107 87.94 -6.11 -17.35
C ASN A 107 86.83 -5.78 -18.36
N GLU A 108 87.07 -6.01 -19.66
CA GLU A 108 86.04 -5.84 -20.69
C GLU A 108 84.88 -6.81 -20.52
N PHE A 109 85.16 -8.09 -20.26
CA PHE A 109 84.11 -9.08 -20.03
C PHE A 109 83.32 -8.78 -18.76
N GLU A 110 83.99 -8.36 -17.69
CA GLU A 110 83.33 -7.95 -16.44
C GLU A 110 82.44 -6.71 -16.65
N GLY A 111 82.92 -5.72 -17.40
CA GLY A 111 82.13 -4.54 -17.78
C GLY A 111 80.88 -4.91 -18.57
N ARG A 112 81.03 -5.72 -19.63
CA ARG A 112 79.88 -6.18 -20.44
C ARG A 112 78.90 -7.02 -19.63
N ALA A 113 79.37 -7.86 -18.72
CA ALA A 113 78.50 -8.65 -17.84
C ALA A 113 77.67 -7.74 -16.93
N LYS A 114 78.29 -6.75 -16.27
CA LYS A 114 77.61 -5.77 -15.42
C LYS A 114 76.59 -4.92 -16.19
N GLU A 115 76.93 -4.47 -17.39
CA GLU A 115 76.00 -3.73 -18.24
C GLU A 115 74.79 -4.57 -18.66
N LEU A 116 75.02 -5.86 -18.96
CA LEU A 116 73.96 -6.79 -19.33
C LEU A 116 73.02 -7.06 -18.15
N GLU A 117 73.59 -7.32 -16.96
CA GLU A 117 72.83 -7.48 -15.72
C GLU A 117 71.96 -6.26 -15.44
N LEU A 118 72.54 -5.06 -15.44
CA LEU A 118 71.81 -3.82 -15.19
C LEU A 118 70.67 -3.60 -16.21
N LYS A 119 70.92 -3.92 -17.48
CA LYS A 119 69.91 -3.81 -18.55
C LYS A 119 68.73 -4.76 -18.32
N TYR A 120 68.98 -5.99 -17.88
CA TYR A 120 67.91 -6.95 -17.61
C TYR A 120 67.19 -6.67 -16.30
N GLU A 121 67.90 -6.20 -15.28
CA GLU A 121 67.29 -5.79 -14.02
C GLU A 121 66.35 -4.59 -14.22
N LYS A 122 66.78 -3.59 -15.00
CA LYS A 122 65.92 -2.48 -15.40
C LYS A 122 64.69 -2.96 -16.19
N LYS A 123 64.88 -3.83 -17.20
CA LYS A 123 63.75 -4.39 -17.97
C LYS A 123 62.77 -5.16 -17.09
N PHE A 124 63.29 -5.90 -16.11
CA PHE A 124 62.45 -6.66 -15.18
C PHE A 124 61.66 -5.73 -14.25
N ALA A 125 62.30 -4.68 -13.74
CA ALA A 125 61.64 -3.66 -12.94
C ALA A 125 60.55 -2.90 -13.73
N ASP A 126 60.85 -2.52 -14.97
CA ASP A 126 59.89 -1.87 -15.88
C ASP A 126 58.70 -2.80 -16.19
N LEU A 127 58.95 -4.09 -16.45
CA LEU A 127 57.88 -5.05 -16.69
C LEU A 127 57.01 -5.25 -15.44
N LYS A 128 57.63 -5.34 -14.26
CA LYS A 128 56.93 -5.49 -12.99
C LYS A 128 56.03 -4.28 -12.69
N THR A 129 56.55 -3.07 -12.91
CA THR A 129 55.77 -1.83 -12.71
C THR A 129 54.60 -1.76 -13.69
N GLN A 130 54.81 -2.06 -14.97
CA GLN A 130 53.74 -2.12 -15.98
C GLN A 130 52.66 -3.15 -15.61
N LEU A 131 53.06 -4.34 -15.16
CA LEU A 131 52.11 -5.40 -14.78
C LEU A 131 51.28 -4.97 -13.56
N ASN A 132 51.92 -4.38 -12.55
CA ASN A 132 51.23 -3.86 -11.38
C ASN A 132 50.26 -2.74 -11.75
N THR A 133 50.69 -1.77 -12.57
CA THR A 133 49.81 -0.68 -13.02
C THR A 133 48.61 -1.21 -13.80
N LYS A 134 48.81 -2.21 -14.67
CA LYS A 134 47.71 -2.85 -15.40
C LYS A 134 46.75 -3.56 -14.45
N HIS A 135 47.27 -4.28 -13.45
CA HIS A 135 46.45 -4.95 -12.45
C HIS A 135 45.63 -3.94 -11.62
N ASP A 136 46.27 -2.85 -11.16
CA ASP A 136 45.59 -1.79 -10.40
C ASP A 136 44.50 -1.10 -11.23
N MET A 137 44.76 -0.87 -12.53
CA MET A 137 43.76 -0.34 -13.47
C MET A 137 42.58 -1.29 -13.67
N GLU A 138 42.84 -2.60 -13.85
CA GLU A 138 41.78 -3.60 -13.99
C GLU A 138 40.91 -3.70 -12.73
N ILE A 139 41.52 -3.62 -11.54
CA ILE A 139 40.80 -3.58 -10.27
C ILE A 139 39.92 -2.33 -10.20
N ALA A 140 40.49 -1.15 -10.45
CA ALA A 140 39.76 0.12 -10.39
C ALA A 140 38.58 0.14 -11.37
N GLU A 141 38.75 -0.37 -12.60
CA GLU A 141 37.67 -0.45 -13.59
C GLU A 141 36.53 -1.39 -13.13
N VAL A 142 36.88 -2.54 -12.53
CA VAL A 142 35.89 -3.47 -11.97
C VAL A 142 35.17 -2.86 -10.78
N GLU A 143 35.88 -2.16 -9.91
CA GLU A 143 35.29 -1.44 -8.76
C GLU A 143 34.35 -0.33 -9.23
N GLU A 144 34.75 0.48 -10.21
CA GLU A 144 33.90 1.52 -10.79
C GLU A 144 32.63 0.93 -11.40
N ARG A 145 32.74 -0.15 -12.19
CA ARG A 145 31.58 -0.85 -12.74
C ARG A 145 30.63 -1.36 -11.65
N LYS A 146 31.16 -1.95 -10.57
CA LYS A 146 30.35 -2.42 -9.44
C LYS A 146 29.70 -1.27 -8.68
N ASN A 147 30.44 -0.18 -8.45
CA ASN A 147 29.91 1.01 -7.76
C ASN A 147 28.80 1.67 -8.58
N ASN A 148 28.93 1.73 -9.91
CA ASN A 148 27.87 2.21 -10.79
C ASN A 148 26.62 1.34 -10.69
N GLN A 149 26.75 0.01 -10.71
CA GLN A 149 25.62 -0.91 -10.52
C GLN A 149 24.95 -0.74 -9.16
N ILE A 150 25.73 -0.57 -8.08
CA ILE A 150 25.20 -0.31 -6.73
C ILE A 150 24.41 1.01 -6.71
N SER A 151 24.95 2.06 -7.34
CA SER A 151 24.30 3.37 -7.42
C SER A 151 22.99 3.30 -8.20
N GLU A 152 22.99 2.66 -9.37
CA GLU A 152 21.79 2.47 -10.20
C GLU A 152 20.70 1.69 -9.45
N LEU A 153 21.09 0.59 -8.79
CA LEU A 153 20.16 -0.23 -8.01
C LEU A 153 19.57 0.55 -6.83
N THR A 154 20.40 1.34 -6.15
CA THR A 154 19.96 2.19 -5.03
C THR A 154 18.97 3.24 -5.51
N GLN A 155 19.26 3.91 -6.64
CA GLN A 155 18.37 4.90 -7.23
C GLN A 155 17.03 4.28 -7.66
N HIS A 156 17.06 3.08 -8.26
CA HIS A 156 15.85 2.35 -8.63
C HIS A 156 15.01 1.99 -7.40
N HIS A 157 15.66 1.49 -6.34
CA HIS A 157 14.99 1.16 -5.07
C HIS A 157 14.37 2.41 -4.43
N GLU A 158 15.08 3.53 -4.41
CA GLU A 158 14.58 4.79 -3.86
C GLU A 158 13.38 5.32 -4.64
N LYS A 159 13.41 5.22 -5.97
CA LYS A 159 12.28 5.57 -6.83
C LYS A 159 11.06 4.68 -6.54
N ALA A 160 11.24 3.36 -6.54
CA ALA A 160 10.15 2.41 -6.27
C ALA A 160 9.55 2.61 -4.87
N PHE A 161 10.40 2.88 -3.86
CA PHE A 161 9.94 3.18 -2.51
C PHE A 161 9.12 4.47 -2.45
N ASN A 162 9.56 5.52 -3.13
CA ASN A 162 8.82 6.78 -3.21
C ASN A 162 7.48 6.63 -3.94
N GLU A 163 7.43 5.87 -5.03
CA GLU A 163 6.18 5.54 -5.73
C GLU A 163 5.20 4.80 -4.82
N MET A 164 5.68 3.78 -4.09
CA MET A 164 4.86 3.04 -3.12
C MET A 164 4.36 3.94 -1.98
N LYS A 165 5.24 4.78 -1.42
CA LYS A 165 4.89 5.73 -0.38
C LYS A 165 3.81 6.70 -0.84
N ASN A 166 3.95 7.25 -2.04
CA ASN A 166 2.96 8.16 -2.62
C ASN A 166 1.62 7.44 -2.85
N TYR A 167 1.64 6.23 -3.39
CA TYR A 167 0.43 5.41 -3.58
C TYR A 167 -0.36 5.21 -2.27
N TYR A 168 0.32 4.82 -1.18
CA TYR A 168 -0.35 4.64 0.11
C TYR A 168 -0.78 5.96 0.75
N ASN A 169 0.00 7.03 0.59
CA ASN A 169 -0.40 8.36 1.04
C ASN A 169 -1.67 8.82 0.33
N ASP A 170 -1.78 8.63 -0.98
CA ASP A 170 -2.96 9.01 -1.76
C ASP A 170 -4.20 8.22 -1.33
N ILE A 171 -4.07 6.90 -1.13
CA ILE A 171 -5.16 6.08 -0.55
C ILE A 171 -5.56 6.58 0.82
N THR A 172 -4.58 6.92 1.67
CA THR A 172 -4.84 7.40 3.03
C THR A 172 -5.57 8.74 3.00
N LEU A 173 -5.14 9.67 2.15
CA LEU A 173 -5.80 10.97 1.97
C LEU A 173 -7.22 10.80 1.43
N ASN A 174 -7.43 9.94 0.44
CA ASN A 174 -8.75 9.63 -0.11
C ASN A 174 -9.67 9.03 0.97
N ASN A 175 -9.18 8.07 1.75
CA ASN A 175 -9.94 7.46 2.84
C ASN A 175 -10.29 8.49 3.92
N LEU A 176 -9.36 9.38 4.28
CA LEU A 176 -9.61 10.46 5.24
C LEU A 176 -10.68 11.43 4.72
N ALA A 177 -10.60 11.83 3.44
CA ALA A 177 -11.59 12.69 2.82
C ALA A 177 -12.98 12.05 2.80
N LEU A 178 -13.06 10.75 2.47
CA LEU A 178 -14.30 9.99 2.51
C LEU A 178 -14.88 9.91 3.94
N ILE A 179 -14.05 9.60 4.94
CA ILE A 179 -14.47 9.57 6.34
C ILE A 179 -14.98 10.94 6.78
N SER A 180 -14.30 12.03 6.39
CA SER A 180 -14.77 13.39 6.70
C SER A 180 -16.14 13.66 6.09
N SER A 181 -16.32 13.36 4.80
CA SER A 181 -17.60 13.54 4.12
C SER A 181 -18.73 12.71 4.75
N LEU A 182 -18.45 11.47 5.16
CA LEU A 182 -19.45 10.62 5.82
C LEU A 182 -19.79 11.16 7.22
N LYS A 183 -18.81 11.69 7.95
CA LYS A 183 -19.05 12.34 9.24
C LYS A 183 -19.93 13.58 9.08
N ASP A 184 -19.67 14.40 8.08
CA ASP A 184 -20.50 15.59 7.80
C ASP A 184 -21.93 15.20 7.44
N GLN A 185 -22.12 14.17 6.62
CA GLN A 185 -23.45 13.63 6.30
C GLN A 185 -24.16 13.08 7.54
N MET A 186 -23.46 12.34 8.40
CA MET A 186 -24.02 11.83 9.66
C MET A 186 -24.45 12.97 10.58
N GLU A 187 -23.69 14.05 10.67
CA GLU A 187 -24.03 15.22 11.49
C GLU A 187 -25.28 15.94 10.96
N VAL A 188 -25.42 16.06 9.64
CA VAL A 188 -26.65 16.61 9.02
C VAL A 188 -27.86 15.72 9.34
N LEU A 189 -27.75 14.41 9.15
CA LEU A 189 -28.83 13.47 9.45
C LEU A 189 -29.19 13.46 10.93
N ARG A 190 -28.20 13.57 11.82
CA ARG A 190 -28.41 13.68 13.26
C ARG A 190 -29.24 14.91 13.61
N LYS A 191 -28.88 16.08 13.09
CA LYS A 191 -29.65 17.32 13.28
C LYS A 191 -31.07 17.21 12.71
N GLN A 192 -31.24 16.57 11.55
CA GLN A 192 -32.56 16.32 10.98
C GLN A 192 -33.40 15.40 11.87
N ASN A 193 -32.81 14.33 12.41
CA ASN A 193 -33.49 13.40 13.30
C ASN A 193 -33.88 14.06 14.63
N GLU A 194 -33.02 14.90 15.21
CA GLU A 194 -33.33 15.69 16.40
C GLU A 194 -34.52 16.64 16.15
N ARG A 195 -34.55 17.32 15.00
CA ARG A 195 -35.68 18.17 14.60
C ARG A 195 -36.97 17.38 14.42
N MET A 196 -36.91 16.25 13.70
CA MET A 196 -38.06 15.41 13.45
C MET A 196 -38.60 14.79 14.75
N THR A 197 -37.72 14.36 15.64
CA THR A 197 -38.08 13.85 16.98
C THR A 197 -38.82 14.92 17.78
N LYS A 198 -38.32 16.17 17.77
CA LYS A 198 -39.01 17.29 18.41
C LYS A 198 -40.39 17.55 17.80
N GLN A 199 -40.49 17.56 16.47
CA GLN A 199 -41.76 17.74 15.77
C GLN A 199 -42.77 16.63 16.10
N VAL A 200 -42.32 15.36 16.14
CA VAL A 200 -43.16 14.23 16.56
C VAL A 200 -43.61 14.40 18.01
N ALA A 201 -42.73 14.84 18.91
CA ALA A 201 -43.09 15.10 20.29
C ALA A 201 -44.14 16.21 20.43
N ASP A 202 -43.97 17.32 19.71
CA ASP A 202 -44.91 18.45 19.68
C ASP A 202 -46.28 18.02 19.12
N LEU A 203 -46.31 17.35 17.96
CA LEU A 203 -47.54 16.80 17.36
C LEU A 203 -48.23 15.78 18.27
N THR A 204 -47.46 14.93 18.96
CA THR A 204 -47.99 13.97 19.93
C THR A 204 -48.62 14.69 21.12
N ALA A 205 -47.98 15.76 21.61
CA ALA A 205 -48.53 16.57 22.70
C ALA A 205 -49.82 17.29 22.28
N ASP A 206 -49.86 17.85 21.07
CA ASP A 206 -51.06 18.51 20.54
C ASP A 206 -52.20 17.51 20.27
N ASN A 207 -51.91 16.33 19.71
CA ASN A 207 -52.89 15.25 19.59
C ASN A 207 -53.47 14.85 20.96
N LYS A 208 -52.62 14.72 22.00
CA LYS A 208 -53.09 14.46 23.36
C LYS A 208 -53.99 15.57 23.89
N LYS A 209 -53.65 16.85 23.66
CA LYS A 209 -54.48 18.00 24.06
C LYS A 209 -55.83 18.00 23.35
N LEU A 210 -55.87 17.68 22.07
CA LEU A 210 -57.08 17.67 21.25
C LEU A 210 -57.98 16.45 21.49
N THR A 211 -57.44 15.36 22.04
CA THR A 211 -58.20 14.14 22.34
C THR A 211 -59.35 14.42 23.31
N GLY A 212 -59.12 15.23 24.36
CA GLY A 212 -60.15 15.59 25.34
C GLY A 212 -61.33 16.37 24.74
N PRO A 213 -61.07 17.52 24.08
CA PRO A 213 -62.11 18.28 23.38
C PRO A 213 -62.85 17.48 22.32
N LEU A 214 -62.15 16.59 21.58
CA LEU A 214 -62.79 15.72 20.60
C LEU A 214 -63.77 14.73 21.26
N LEU A 215 -63.37 14.10 22.36
CA LEU A 215 -64.23 13.20 23.12
C LEU A 215 -65.44 13.94 23.68
N GLN A 216 -65.24 15.15 24.21
CA GLN A 216 -66.32 15.99 24.70
C GLN A 216 -67.30 16.36 23.58
N ALA A 217 -66.80 16.86 22.44
CA ALA A 217 -67.64 17.18 21.29
C ALA A 217 -68.40 15.94 20.75
N GLN A 218 -67.80 14.75 20.80
CA GLN A 218 -68.49 13.50 20.44
C GLN A 218 -69.64 13.19 21.41
N ASN A 219 -69.42 13.35 22.72
CA ASN A 219 -70.46 13.17 23.74
C ASN A 219 -71.59 14.19 23.56
N ASP A 220 -71.25 15.45 23.32
CA ASP A 220 -72.23 16.52 23.07
C ASP A 220 -73.07 16.20 21.83
N VAL A 221 -72.46 15.73 20.73
CA VAL A 221 -73.19 15.30 19.53
C VAL A 221 -74.14 14.13 19.82
N LEU A 222 -73.73 13.16 20.64
CA LEU A 222 -74.60 12.07 21.07
C LEU A 222 -75.78 12.57 21.90
N GLU A 223 -75.51 13.50 22.83
CA GLU A 223 -76.55 14.11 23.66
C GLU A 223 -77.52 14.94 22.82
N PHE A 224 -77.03 15.81 21.94
CA PHE A 224 -77.86 16.59 21.03
C PHE A 224 -78.68 15.71 20.08
N LYS A 225 -78.13 14.60 19.58
CA LYS A 225 -78.91 13.61 18.81
C LYS A 225 -80.04 13.00 19.63
N ARG A 226 -79.79 12.65 20.89
CA ARG A 226 -80.81 12.13 21.81
C ARG A 226 -81.89 13.18 22.09
N GLN A 227 -81.49 14.43 22.36
CA GLN A 227 -82.41 15.55 22.55
C GLN A 227 -83.25 15.80 21.29
N LEU A 228 -82.64 15.77 20.11
CA LEU A 228 -83.34 15.92 18.83
C LEU A 228 -84.36 14.80 18.62
N GLN A 229 -84.00 13.54 18.91
CA GLN A 229 -84.91 12.42 18.82
C GLN A 229 -86.11 12.56 19.79
N ASN A 230 -85.88 13.07 21.00
CA ASN A 230 -86.96 13.37 21.94
C ASN A 230 -87.84 14.51 21.41
N TYR A 231 -87.25 15.58 20.91
CA TYR A 231 -87.98 16.69 20.30
C TYR A 231 -88.82 16.25 19.09
N GLU A 232 -88.32 15.34 18.26
CA GLU A 232 -89.08 14.74 17.16
C GLU A 232 -90.27 13.93 17.66
N LYS A 233 -90.08 13.13 18.72
CA LYS A 233 -91.19 12.41 19.37
C LYS A 233 -92.23 13.37 19.93
N ASP A 234 -91.79 14.43 20.62
CA ASP A 234 -92.67 15.45 21.18
C ASP A 234 -93.42 16.21 20.09
N LYS A 235 -92.76 16.51 18.97
CA LYS A 235 -93.39 17.13 17.78
C LYS A 235 -94.46 16.23 17.18
N ILE A 236 -94.22 14.92 17.07
CA ILE A 236 -95.21 13.94 16.60
C ILE A 236 -96.37 13.86 17.58
N SER A 237 -96.09 13.75 18.88
CA SER A 237 -97.10 13.75 19.94
C SER A 237 -97.95 15.03 19.91
N LEU A 238 -97.35 16.20 19.72
CA LEU A 238 -98.05 17.48 19.60
C LEU A 238 -98.90 17.55 18.33
N ALA A 239 -98.44 17.00 17.21
CA ALA A 239 -99.24 16.90 15.98
C ALA A 239 -100.46 16.01 16.20
N ASN A 240 -100.28 14.86 16.88
CA ASN A 240 -101.38 13.96 17.24
C ASN A 240 -102.39 14.62 18.19
N THR A 241 -101.94 15.32 19.23
CA THR A 241 -102.86 16.03 20.14
C THR A 241 -103.59 17.17 19.45
N LYS A 242 -102.95 17.90 18.53
CA LYS A 242 -103.62 18.90 17.68
C LYS A 242 -104.67 18.28 16.76
N ALA A 243 -104.40 17.12 16.19
CA ALA A 243 -105.37 16.40 15.36
C ALA A 243 -106.57 15.93 16.19
N ILE A 244 -106.33 15.37 17.37
CA ILE A 244 -107.40 14.99 18.32
C ILE A 244 -108.22 16.21 18.72
N LEU A 245 -107.57 17.34 19.06
CA LEU A 245 -108.25 18.58 19.42
C LEU A 245 -109.10 19.12 18.26
N SER A 246 -108.59 19.07 17.03
CA SER A 246 -109.37 19.45 15.85
C SER A 246 -110.58 18.55 15.64
N GLN A 247 -110.45 17.24 15.91
CA GLN A 247 -111.56 16.30 15.81
C GLN A 247 -112.61 16.55 16.90
N THR A 248 -112.20 16.73 18.16
CA THR A 248 -113.13 17.01 19.26
C THR A 248 -113.83 18.36 19.12
N LEU A 249 -113.17 19.37 18.54
CA LEU A 249 -113.84 20.63 18.17
C LEU A 249 -114.91 20.42 17.10
N LYS A 250 -114.66 19.53 16.14
CA LYS A 250 -115.63 19.16 15.10
C LYS A 250 -116.81 18.40 15.70
N ASP A 251 -116.54 17.43 16.57
CA ASP A 251 -117.56 16.66 17.29
C ASP A 251 -118.42 17.58 18.19
N LEU A 252 -117.81 18.60 18.83
CA LEU A 252 -118.53 19.62 19.61
C LEU A 252 -119.47 20.45 18.73
N GLN A 253 -119.00 20.84 17.54
CA GLN A 253 -119.79 21.61 16.58
C GLN A 253 -120.96 20.79 16.01
N ASP A 254 -120.74 19.50 15.71
CA ASP A 254 -121.78 18.57 15.28
C ASP A 254 -122.81 18.34 16.40
N LEU A 255 -122.36 18.24 17.66
CA LEU A 255 -123.24 18.12 18.82
C LEU A 255 -124.07 19.40 19.02
N GLN A 256 -123.48 20.58 18.82
CA GLN A 256 -124.19 21.87 18.82
C GLN A 256 -125.28 21.92 17.74
N TRP A 257 -124.95 21.51 16.51
CA TRP A 257 -125.93 21.43 15.43
C TRP A 257 -127.09 20.46 15.74
N SER A 258 -126.77 19.33 16.38
CA SER A 258 -127.80 18.36 16.78
C SER A 258 -128.71 18.91 17.89
N TYR A 259 -128.15 19.71 18.80
CA TYR A 259 -128.88 20.38 19.88
C TYR A 259 -129.83 21.43 19.32
N ASP A 260 -129.33 22.34 18.47
CA ASP A 260 -130.13 23.41 17.85
C ASP A 260 -131.27 22.84 16.98
N ALA A 261 -131.02 21.73 16.26
CA ALA A 261 -132.05 21.05 15.48
C ALA A 261 -133.14 20.39 16.33
N LEU A 262 -132.80 19.92 17.54
CA LEU A 262 -133.74 19.31 18.47
C LEU A 262 -134.58 20.37 19.19
N GLU A 263 -133.97 21.50 19.54
CA GLU A 263 -134.64 22.66 20.13
C GLU A 263 -135.70 23.24 19.17
N LEU A 264 -135.36 23.41 17.89
CA LEU A 264 -136.28 23.91 16.86
C LEU A 264 -137.47 22.96 16.59
N ARG A 265 -137.30 21.64 16.78
CA ARG A 265 -138.39 20.66 16.66
C ARG A 265 -139.33 20.69 17.86
N PHE A 266 -138.79 20.86 19.06
CA PHE A 266 -139.57 20.92 20.30
C PHE A 266 -140.46 22.16 20.34
N GLU A 267 -139.96 23.29 19.84
CA GLU A 267 -140.69 24.57 19.85
C GLU A 267 -141.88 24.57 18.87
N LYS A 268 -141.73 23.98 17.68
CA LYS A 268 -142.80 23.90 16.66
C LYS A 268 -143.98 23.01 17.06
N GLU A 269 -143.74 21.90 17.77
CA GLU A 269 -144.77 20.89 18.04
C GLU A 269 -145.72 21.30 19.19
N ILE A 270 -145.21 22.06 20.18
CA ILE A 270 -145.99 22.51 21.35
C ILE A 270 -146.89 23.71 20.97
N LEU A 271 -146.40 24.63 20.14
CA LEU A 271 -147.15 25.81 19.68
C LEU A 271 -148.36 25.43 18.81
N ALA A 272 -148.22 24.43 17.94
CA ALA A 272 -149.31 23.94 17.10
C ALA A 272 -150.46 23.32 17.93
N LYS A 273 -150.13 22.54 18.99
CA LYS A 273 -151.13 21.90 19.85
C LYS A 273 -151.93 22.89 20.70
N LYS A 274 -151.29 23.93 21.22
CA LYS A 274 -151.94 24.96 22.07
C LYS A 274 -152.90 25.86 21.29
N ASN A 275 -152.57 26.22 20.04
CA ASN A 275 -153.45 27.06 19.21
C ASN A 275 -154.72 26.35 18.76
N ALA A 276 -154.67 25.02 18.53
CA ALA A 276 -155.87 24.24 18.20
C ALA A 276 -156.90 24.20 19.33
N THR A 277 -156.44 24.11 20.59
CA THR A 277 -157.33 24.02 21.77
C THR A 277 -158.06 25.33 22.07
N ILE A 278 -157.45 26.48 21.76
CA ILE A 278 -158.05 27.81 21.98
C ILE A 278 -159.23 28.04 21.01
N SER A 279 -159.11 27.61 19.75
CA SER A 279 -160.15 27.79 18.75
C SER A 279 -161.44 27.02 19.07
N ASP A 280 -161.32 25.78 19.56
CA ASP A 280 -162.49 24.96 19.89
C ASP A 280 -163.25 25.46 21.13
N LEU A 281 -162.54 25.97 22.15
CA LEU A 281 -163.17 26.53 23.36
C LEU A 281 -163.92 27.83 23.08
N GLN A 282 -163.44 28.66 22.14
CA GLN A 282 -164.13 29.89 21.74
C GLN A 282 -165.45 29.59 20.98
N TYR A 283 -165.48 28.51 20.20
CA TYR A 283 -166.69 28.11 19.48
C TYR A 283 -167.82 27.63 20.41
N GLU A 284 -167.49 26.81 21.41
CA GLU A 284 -168.48 26.30 22.37
C GLU A 284 -169.09 27.42 23.22
N LEU A 285 -168.29 28.41 23.61
CA LEU A 285 -168.76 29.56 24.40
C LEU A 285 -169.81 30.38 23.64
N ALA A 286 -169.57 30.65 22.36
CA ALA A 286 -170.49 31.41 21.51
C ALA A 286 -171.83 30.69 21.29
N ARG A 287 -171.81 29.36 21.17
CA ARG A 287 -173.03 28.54 21.01
C ARG A 287 -173.94 28.59 22.23
N ILE A 288 -173.36 28.52 23.44
CA ILE A 288 -174.10 28.49 24.70
C ILE A 288 -174.71 29.86 25.02
N CYS A 289 -173.98 30.96 24.79
CA CYS A 289 -174.51 32.31 25.00
C CYS A 289 -175.75 32.58 24.14
N LYS A 290 -175.76 32.13 22.87
CA LYS A 290 -176.92 32.34 21.99
C LYS A 290 -178.15 31.53 22.42
N ALA A 291 -177.97 30.28 22.85
CA ALA A 291 -179.07 29.46 23.36
C ALA A 291 -179.70 30.06 24.64
N HIS A 292 -178.88 30.69 25.48
CA HIS A 292 -179.36 31.38 26.68
C HIS A 292 -180.24 32.59 26.34
N ASP A 293 -179.85 33.40 25.36
CA ASP A 293 -180.61 34.58 24.94
C ASP A 293 -181.95 34.22 24.26
N ASP A 294 -181.98 33.18 23.41
CA ASP A 294 -183.21 32.69 22.77
C ASP A 294 -184.22 32.14 23.81
N ILE A 295 -183.74 31.48 24.87
CA ILE A 295 -184.59 31.02 25.98
C ILE A 295 -185.16 32.20 26.76
N LEU A 296 -184.35 33.22 27.06
CA LEU A 296 -184.84 34.43 27.73
C LEU A 296 -185.94 35.13 26.93
N GLU A 297 -185.80 35.20 25.61
CA GLU A 297 -186.78 35.85 24.73
C GLU A 297 -188.12 35.08 24.70
N THR A 298 -188.08 33.74 24.63
CA THR A 298 -189.30 32.91 24.70
C THR A 298 -190.00 32.94 26.07
N TYR A 299 -189.25 33.05 27.18
CA TYR A 299 -189.84 33.25 28.51
C TYR A 299 -190.50 34.63 28.63
N GLU A 300 -189.87 35.69 28.11
CA GLU A 300 -190.44 37.04 28.10
C GLU A 300 -191.74 37.13 27.27
N GLU A 301 -191.81 36.46 26.12
CA GLU A 301 -193.02 36.41 25.29
C GLU A 301 -194.17 35.64 25.96
N LYS A 302 -193.88 34.50 26.62
CA LYS A 302 -194.90 33.74 27.34
C LYS A 302 -195.48 34.50 28.55
N LEU A 303 -194.66 35.23 29.31
CA LEU A 303 -195.12 36.03 30.45
C LEU A 303 -196.10 37.13 30.01
N THR A 304 -195.83 37.73 28.84
CA THR A 304 -196.70 38.74 28.23
C THR A 304 -198.05 38.15 27.79
N GLN A 305 -198.08 36.89 27.33
CA GLN A 305 -199.29 36.20 26.87
C GLN A 305 -200.28 35.85 28.00
N TYR A 306 -199.80 35.62 29.23
CA TYR A 306 -200.65 35.31 30.39
C TYR A 306 -201.17 36.55 31.14
N GLY A 307 -200.94 37.76 30.61
CA GLY A 307 -201.45 39.00 31.18
C GLY A 307 -200.67 39.48 32.41
N ILE A 308 -199.43 39.03 32.60
CA ILE A 308 -198.51 39.51 33.65
C ILE A 308 -197.56 40.54 33.02
N PRO A 309 -197.68 41.85 33.36
CA PRO A 309 -196.72 42.87 32.93
C PRO A 309 -195.31 42.56 33.45
N LYS A 310 -194.28 42.91 32.66
CA LYS A 310 -192.86 42.64 32.97
C LYS A 310 -192.40 43.27 34.29
N GLU A 311 -193.11 44.26 34.81
CA GLU A 311 -192.74 45.02 36.01
C GLU A 311 -192.96 44.27 37.35
N GLU A 312 -193.66 43.13 37.39
CA GLU A 312 -193.91 42.40 38.66
C GLU A 312 -192.85 41.31 39.01
N LEU A 313 -191.85 41.05 38.17
CA LEU A 313 -190.94 39.89 38.34
C LEU A 313 -189.70 40.11 39.23
N GLY A 314 -189.41 41.32 39.72
CA GLY A 314 -188.38 41.56 40.73
C GLY A 314 -186.91 41.28 40.35
N PHE A 315 -186.59 40.83 39.14
CA PHE A 315 -185.22 40.72 38.62
C PHE A 315 -185.17 40.92 37.10
N THR A 316 -184.05 41.45 36.60
CA THR A 316 -183.73 41.55 35.17
C THR A 316 -182.68 40.51 34.79
N PRO A 317 -182.94 39.62 33.81
CA PRO A 317 -181.97 38.63 33.38
C PRO A 317 -180.70 39.25 32.78
N LEU A 318 -179.53 38.69 33.12
CA LEU A 318 -178.21 39.14 32.67
C LEU A 318 -177.90 38.56 31.28
N ARG A 319 -177.69 39.43 30.27
CA ARG A 319 -177.24 39.04 28.91
C ARG A 319 -175.74 39.34 28.76
N ILE A 320 -174.92 38.33 28.45
CA ILE A 320 -173.46 38.42 28.32
C ILE A 320 -173.09 38.36 26.82
N VAL A 321 -172.40 39.40 26.33
CA VAL A 321 -171.88 39.48 24.95
C VAL A 321 -170.36 39.21 24.97
N PRO A 322 -169.86 38.10 24.39
CA PRO A 322 -168.43 37.80 24.34
C PRO A 322 -167.63 38.80 23.47
N GLU A 323 -166.49 39.27 23.96
CA GLU A 323 -165.58 40.16 23.22
C GLU A 323 -165.08 39.51 21.91
N GLY A 324 -165.14 40.26 20.80
CA GLY A 324 -164.56 39.86 19.51
C GLY A 324 -165.55 39.28 18.48
N GLN A 325 -166.85 39.14 18.80
CA GLN A 325 -167.89 38.79 17.83
C GLN A 325 -168.95 39.90 17.76
N GLY A 326 -168.84 40.76 16.74
CA GLY A 326 -169.79 41.83 16.47
C GLY A 326 -171.11 41.30 15.91
N GLY A 327 -172.22 41.63 16.59
CA GLY A 327 -173.58 41.54 16.06
C GLY A 327 -174.14 40.13 15.92
N LEU A 328 -174.66 39.57 17.01
CA LEU A 328 -175.50 38.36 16.97
C LEU A 328 -176.78 38.64 16.14
N SER A 329 -176.93 37.88 15.05
CA SER A 329 -178.05 37.97 14.11
C SER A 329 -179.35 37.49 14.76
N LYS A 330 -180.45 38.22 14.53
CA LYS A 330 -181.83 37.96 14.98
C LYS A 330 -182.49 36.74 14.28
N GLY A 331 -181.76 35.63 14.15
CA GLY A 331 -182.24 34.38 13.57
C GLY A 331 -182.08 33.22 14.56
N PRO A 332 -183.00 32.22 14.54
CA PRO A 332 -183.08 31.17 15.55
C PRO A 332 -181.76 30.38 15.72
N ALA A 333 -181.45 29.92 16.94
CA ALA A 333 -180.21 29.24 17.37
C ALA A 333 -179.58 28.21 16.41
N GLY A 334 -180.35 27.60 15.50
CA GLY A 334 -179.88 26.56 14.59
C GLY A 334 -178.94 26.98 13.45
N LEU A 335 -178.51 28.25 13.35
CA LEU A 335 -177.81 28.79 12.16
C LEU A 335 -176.50 29.55 12.45
N VAL A 336 -175.76 29.20 13.50
CA VAL A 336 -174.39 29.72 13.73
C VAL A 336 -173.37 28.81 13.04
N THR A 337 -172.72 29.26 11.97
CA THR A 337 -171.69 28.50 11.22
C THR A 337 -170.28 29.05 11.46
N LYS A 338 -169.29 28.13 11.56
CA LYS A 338 -167.86 28.43 11.74
C LYS A 338 -167.29 29.16 10.52
N ASN A 339 -166.69 30.33 10.72
CA ASN A 339 -165.66 30.86 9.82
C ASN A 339 -164.32 30.22 10.21
N ARG A 340 -163.52 29.89 9.18
CA ARG A 340 -162.31 29.05 9.18
C ARG A 340 -161.47 29.03 10.45
#